data_AF-A0A2A3DHV3-F1
#
_entry.id   AF-A0A2A3DHV3-F1
#
_cell.length_a   1.000
_cell.length_b   1.000
_cell.length_c   1.000
_cell.angle_alpha   90.00
_cell.angle_beta   90.00
_cell.angle_gamma   90.00
#
_symmetry.space_group_name_H-M   'P 1'
#
loop_
_entity.id
_entity.type
_entity.pdbx_description
1 polymer ?
#
loop_
_entity_poly.entity_id
_entity_poly.type
_entity_poly.pdbx_seq_one_letter_code
_entity_poly.pdbx_strand_id
1 'polypeptide(L)'
;MVGSVIDGEDIVQEALAKGFVAIRNGDMPEKTESWLWRIAHNSAFDFLRKRARSRINECEVELDTIADEDSPIDARIAAEASLAELMQLPPAQRCTVVLKDVLGHSLEEIGEILETTETAIKGALQRGRRSLRKLAAAPRPASPRPSLNRQEMRRLGDYVAAFNARDFDALRGLLADDVKLELVNRLRAEGKEYAGNYFGRYSDETHWHFTIGLVEGRPAILVTSPDRPHGPPRYFILIDWENGRIAGIRDFLFADYVMDGVDYVPS
;
A
#
# COMPACT_ATOMS: atom_id res chain seq x y z
N MET A 1 5.86 5.88 0.36
CA MET A 1 6.44 6.22 -0.97
C MET A 1 5.52 5.91 -2.15
N VAL A 2 4.78 4.79 -2.16
CA VAL A 2 4.08 4.32 -3.38
C VAL A 2 2.61 4.72 -3.53
N GLY A 3 2.01 5.27 -2.48
CA GLY A 3 0.66 5.82 -2.56
C GLY A 3 -0.47 4.83 -2.34
N SER A 4 -0.13 3.62 -1.90
CA SER A 4 -1.08 2.58 -1.53
C SER A 4 -0.41 1.68 -0.49
N VAL A 5 -1.11 1.38 0.61
CA VAL A 5 -0.65 0.44 1.63
C VAL A 5 -0.71 -0.98 1.09
N ILE A 6 -1.70 -1.30 0.26
CA ILE A 6 -1.82 -2.59 -0.44
C ILE A 6 -0.59 -2.82 -1.34
N ASP A 7 -0.28 -1.84 -2.21
CA ASP A 7 0.91 -1.93 -3.07
C ASP A 7 2.21 -1.89 -2.24
N GLY A 8 2.21 -1.17 -1.12
CA GLY A 8 3.35 -1.08 -0.19
C GLY A 8 3.70 -2.43 0.42
N GLU A 9 2.70 -3.21 0.79
CA GLU A 9 2.87 -4.57 1.33
C GLU A 9 3.53 -5.51 0.31
N ASP A 10 3.08 -5.48 -0.95
CA ASP A 10 3.69 -6.25 -2.04
C ASP A 10 5.17 -5.90 -2.22
N ILE A 11 5.49 -4.61 -2.13
CA ILE A 11 6.86 -4.11 -2.28
C ILE A 11 7.74 -4.53 -1.09
N VAL A 12 7.22 -4.51 0.13
CA VAL A 12 7.94 -4.99 1.32
C VAL A 12 8.26 -6.48 1.16
N GLN A 13 7.29 -7.28 0.75
CA GLN A 13 7.52 -8.72 0.50
C GLN A 13 8.56 -8.95 -0.60
N GLU A 14 8.48 -8.22 -1.73
CA GLU A 14 9.48 -8.31 -2.80
C GLU A 14 10.88 -7.91 -2.31
N ALA A 15 10.98 -6.84 -1.51
CA ALA A 15 12.23 -6.37 -0.96
C ALA A 15 12.84 -7.37 0.03
N LEU A 16 12.03 -7.94 0.92
CA LEU A 16 12.47 -8.97 1.86
C LEU A 16 12.93 -10.25 1.15
N ALA A 17 12.21 -10.68 0.10
CA ALA A 17 12.61 -11.82 -0.71
C ALA A 17 13.97 -11.58 -1.40
N LYS A 18 14.17 -10.40 -2.00
CA LYS A 18 15.47 -10.01 -2.58
C LYS A 18 16.57 -9.98 -1.54
N GLY A 19 16.32 -9.38 -0.37
CA GLY A 19 17.27 -9.32 0.74
C GLY A 19 17.67 -10.71 1.25
N PHE A 20 16.71 -11.59 1.46
CA PHE A 20 16.97 -12.96 1.89
C PHE A 20 17.84 -13.74 0.89
N VAL A 21 17.52 -13.65 -0.41
CA VAL A 21 18.32 -14.29 -1.46
C VAL A 21 19.75 -13.76 -1.47
N ALA A 22 19.94 -12.45 -1.36
CA ALA A 22 21.26 -11.83 -1.36
C ALA A 22 22.08 -12.20 -0.11
N ILE A 23 21.47 -12.24 1.08
CA ILE A 23 22.12 -12.73 2.31
C ILE A 23 22.58 -14.18 2.13
N ARG A 24 21.72 -15.03 1.57
CA ARG A 24 22.07 -16.45 1.30
C ARG A 24 23.25 -16.59 0.34
N ASN A 25 23.43 -15.65 -0.57
CA ASN A 25 24.53 -15.63 -1.53
C ASN A 25 25.82 -15.03 -0.95
N GLY A 26 25.80 -14.51 0.28
CA GLY A 26 26.97 -13.92 0.94
C GLY A 26 27.16 -12.43 0.67
N ASP A 27 26.17 -11.75 0.09
CA ASP A 27 26.26 -10.34 -0.32
C ASP A 27 25.92 -9.34 0.80
N MET A 28 25.91 -9.77 2.07
CA MET A 28 25.53 -8.92 3.19
C MET A 28 26.66 -7.95 3.57
N PRO A 29 26.48 -6.62 3.43
CA PRO A 29 27.52 -5.64 3.71
C PRO A 29 27.54 -5.24 5.20
N GLU A 30 28.64 -4.60 5.62
CA GLU A 30 28.81 -4.07 7.00
C GLU A 30 27.68 -3.10 7.39
N LYS A 31 27.29 -2.17 6.50
CA LYS A 31 26.13 -1.28 6.69
C LYS A 31 24.84 -1.96 6.21
N THR A 32 24.41 -3.00 6.95
CA THR A 32 23.25 -3.84 6.56
C THR A 32 21.94 -3.05 6.49
N GLU A 33 21.74 -2.06 7.36
CA GLU A 33 20.52 -1.24 7.37
C GLU A 33 20.36 -0.40 6.10
N SER A 34 21.37 0.43 5.75
CA SER A 34 21.37 1.22 4.50
C SER A 34 21.18 0.33 3.28
N TRP A 35 21.75 -0.87 3.29
CA TRP A 35 21.61 -1.85 2.22
C TRP A 35 20.17 -2.40 2.09
N LEU A 36 19.52 -2.76 3.20
CA LEU A 36 18.11 -3.17 3.18
C LEU A 36 17.19 -2.04 2.72
N TRP A 37 17.42 -0.81 3.20
CA TRP A 37 16.70 0.37 2.73
C TRP A 37 16.85 0.60 1.24
N ARG A 38 18.04 0.37 0.68
CA ARG A 38 18.28 0.43 -0.76
C ARG A 38 17.49 -0.62 -1.53
N ILE A 39 17.41 -1.86 -1.05
CA ILE A 39 16.58 -2.91 -1.68
C ILE A 39 15.10 -2.53 -1.66
N ALA A 40 14.60 -2.01 -0.55
CA ALA A 40 13.22 -1.54 -0.42
C ALA A 40 12.95 -0.34 -1.34
N HIS A 41 13.86 0.64 -1.38
CA HIS A 41 13.78 1.80 -2.26
C HIS A 41 13.73 1.39 -3.73
N ASN A 42 14.66 0.54 -4.18
CA ASN A 42 14.72 0.08 -5.56
C ASN A 42 13.46 -0.69 -5.96
N SER A 43 12.94 -1.55 -5.07
CA SER A 43 11.69 -2.29 -5.33
C SER A 43 10.48 -1.34 -5.44
N ALA A 44 10.39 -0.33 -4.56
CA ALA A 44 9.36 0.71 -4.65
C ALA A 44 9.48 1.55 -5.93
N PHE A 45 10.70 1.89 -6.33
CA PHE A 45 10.98 2.68 -7.52
C PHE A 45 10.66 1.90 -8.80
N ASP A 46 11.05 0.62 -8.87
CA ASP A 46 10.72 -0.28 -9.97
C ASP A 46 9.21 -0.44 -10.11
N PHE A 47 8.49 -0.61 -9.00
CA PHE A 47 7.03 -0.66 -8.99
C PHE A 47 6.42 0.63 -9.56
N LEU A 48 6.85 1.79 -9.05
CA LEU A 48 6.38 3.09 -9.54
C LEU A 48 6.70 3.31 -11.02
N ARG A 49 7.88 2.87 -11.47
CA ARG A 49 8.30 2.97 -12.87
C ARG A 49 7.46 2.07 -13.77
N LYS A 50 7.17 0.83 -13.36
CA LYS A 50 6.22 -0.07 -14.05
C LYS A 50 4.84 0.58 -14.14
N ARG A 51 4.32 1.13 -13.03
CA ARG A 51 3.02 1.81 -12.97
C ARG A 51 2.94 3.07 -13.84
N ALA A 52 4.04 3.83 -13.94
CA ALA A 52 4.15 4.99 -14.81
C ALA A 52 4.25 4.60 -16.29
N ARG A 53 4.99 3.53 -16.62
CA ARG A 53 5.03 2.95 -17.98
C ARG A 53 3.66 2.43 -18.43
N SER A 54 2.81 1.96 -17.52
CA SER A 54 1.41 1.61 -17.84
C SER A 54 0.50 2.82 -18.05
N ARG A 55 0.97 4.05 -17.75
CA ARG A 55 0.20 5.31 -17.84
C ARG A 55 0.82 6.39 -18.75
N ILE A 56 1.91 6.04 -19.45
CA ILE A 56 2.75 6.83 -20.38
C ILE A 56 2.39 8.33 -20.53
N ASN A 57 3.12 9.22 -19.83
CA ASN A 57 3.99 10.27 -20.40
C ASN A 57 4.57 11.23 -19.31
N GLU A 58 5.82 11.67 -19.54
CA GLU A 58 6.51 12.89 -19.05
C GLU A 58 7.00 12.94 -17.57
N CYS A 59 8.16 13.54 -17.22
CA CYS A 59 9.05 14.46 -17.94
C CYS A 59 10.49 14.42 -17.39
N GLU A 60 11.41 14.84 -18.26
CA GLU A 60 12.87 14.96 -18.10
C GLU A 60 13.24 16.08 -17.11
N VAL A 61 14.33 15.91 -16.35
CA VAL A 61 14.78 16.88 -15.32
C VAL A 61 15.74 17.89 -15.96
N GLU A 62 15.29 19.13 -16.12
CA GLU A 62 16.13 20.27 -16.47
C GLU A 62 16.90 20.75 -15.23
N LEU A 63 18.23 20.91 -15.37
CA LEU A 63 19.11 21.42 -14.31
C LEU A 63 19.16 22.96 -14.37
N ASP A 64 18.79 23.60 -13.27
CA ASP A 64 19.16 24.99 -13.00
C ASP A 64 19.53 25.18 -11.52
N THR A 65 20.36 26.21 -11.28
CA THR A 65 21.21 26.43 -10.09
C THR A 65 20.50 26.44 -8.73
N ILE A 66 21.21 25.88 -7.73
CA ILE A 66 20.80 25.73 -6.31
C ILE A 66 20.98 27.06 -5.56
N ALA A 67 19.92 27.53 -4.90
CA ALA A 67 19.98 28.53 -3.84
C ALA A 67 19.49 27.91 -2.53
N ASP A 68 20.23 28.12 -1.45
CA ASP A 68 20.05 27.47 -0.16
C ASP A 68 18.94 28.16 0.65
N GLU A 69 17.83 27.45 0.88
CA GLU A 69 16.79 27.82 1.86
C GLU A 69 16.32 26.53 2.57
N ASP A 70 17.03 26.15 3.63
CA ASP A 70 16.66 25.07 4.53
C ASP A 70 15.81 25.65 5.68
N SER A 71 14.48 25.76 5.49
CA SER A 71 13.57 26.27 6.54
C SER A 71 12.96 25.14 7.37
N PRO A 72 13.03 25.18 8.72
CA PRO A 72 12.38 24.21 9.60
C PRO A 72 10.86 24.06 9.39
N ILE A 73 10.21 25.12 8.88
CA ILE A 73 8.77 25.11 8.55
C ILE A 73 8.49 24.18 7.37
N ASP A 74 9.38 24.13 6.39
CA ASP A 74 9.18 23.27 5.22
C ASP A 74 9.35 21.80 5.54
N ALA A 75 10.32 21.48 6.39
CA ALA A 75 10.49 20.12 6.89
C ALA A 75 9.24 19.67 7.65
N ARG A 76 8.62 20.55 8.43
CA ARG A 76 7.36 20.28 9.14
C ARG A 76 6.20 20.04 8.17
N ILE A 77 6.00 20.94 7.19
CA ILE A 77 4.96 20.78 6.16
C ILE A 77 5.16 19.47 5.38
N ALA A 78 6.42 19.12 5.09
CA ALA A 78 6.75 17.90 4.39
C ALA A 78 6.49 16.63 5.23
N ALA A 79 6.79 16.68 6.53
CA ALA A 79 6.51 15.60 7.47
C ALA A 79 4.99 15.38 7.67
N GLU A 80 4.20 16.45 7.61
CA GLU A 80 2.73 16.42 7.75
C GLU A 80 2.00 16.23 6.41
N ALA A 81 2.73 16.15 5.29
CA ALA A 81 2.13 15.99 3.98
C ALA A 81 1.36 14.67 3.88
N SER A 82 0.13 14.76 3.39
CA SER A 82 -0.68 13.57 3.14
C SER A 82 -0.08 12.74 2.02
N LEU A 83 -0.41 11.44 2.02
CA LEU A 83 0.03 10.52 0.98
C LEU A 83 -0.33 11.03 -0.42
N ALA A 84 -1.52 11.62 -0.59
CA ALA A 84 -1.96 12.20 -1.85
C ALA A 84 -1.06 13.36 -2.33
N GLU A 85 -0.54 14.19 -1.44
CA GLU A 85 0.36 15.29 -1.78
C GLU A 85 1.76 14.78 -2.13
N LEU A 86 2.28 13.83 -1.34
CA LEU A 86 3.54 13.17 -1.65
C LEU A 86 3.50 12.48 -3.03
N MET A 87 2.35 11.91 -3.39
CA MET A 87 2.15 11.23 -4.68
C MET A 87 2.16 12.16 -5.89
N GLN A 88 2.01 13.48 -5.69
CA GLN A 88 2.13 14.47 -6.76
C GLN A 88 3.60 14.85 -7.04
N LEU A 89 4.52 14.54 -6.13
CA LEU A 89 5.94 14.80 -6.34
C LEU A 89 6.54 13.81 -7.35
N PRO A 90 7.52 14.25 -8.18
CA PRO A 90 8.38 13.35 -8.91
C PRO A 90 9.06 12.33 -7.98
N PRO A 91 9.29 11.08 -8.42
CA PRO A 91 9.79 10.00 -7.56
C PRO A 91 11.05 10.37 -6.76
N ALA A 92 12.07 10.96 -7.40
CA ALA A 92 13.31 11.33 -6.72
C ALA A 92 13.11 12.37 -5.60
N GLN A 93 12.24 13.36 -5.84
CA GLN A 93 11.89 14.37 -4.84
C GLN A 93 11.11 13.73 -3.68
N ARG A 94 10.13 12.88 -4.00
CA ARG A 94 9.33 12.15 -3.01
C ARG A 94 10.18 11.27 -2.12
N CYS A 95 11.07 10.47 -2.70
CA CYS A 95 11.93 9.56 -1.95
C CYS A 95 12.85 10.33 -1.00
N THR A 96 13.44 11.42 -1.48
CA THR A 96 14.31 12.27 -0.67
C THR A 96 13.55 12.92 0.49
N VAL A 97 12.36 13.47 0.23
CA VAL A 97 11.50 14.05 1.27
C VAL A 97 11.09 13.01 2.31
N VAL A 98 10.64 11.82 1.88
CA VAL A 98 10.22 10.76 2.80
C VAL A 98 11.40 10.29 3.66
N LEU A 99 12.56 10.03 3.07
CA LEU A 99 13.72 9.57 3.83
C LEU A 99 14.20 10.64 4.83
N LYS A 100 14.18 11.93 4.43
CA LYS A 100 14.69 13.01 5.28
C LYS A 100 13.69 13.49 6.33
N ASP A 101 12.48 13.86 5.90
CA ASP A 101 11.52 14.62 6.70
C ASP A 101 10.52 13.71 7.43
N VAL A 102 10.30 12.49 6.95
CA VAL A 102 9.39 11.51 7.58
C VAL A 102 10.17 10.46 8.37
N LEU A 103 11.22 9.88 7.78
CA LEU A 103 12.00 8.79 8.39
C LEU A 103 13.24 9.27 9.16
N GLY A 104 13.62 10.55 9.02
CA GLY A 104 14.66 11.16 9.84
C GLY A 104 16.11 10.84 9.44
N HIS A 105 16.35 10.26 8.26
CA HIS A 105 17.70 9.90 7.81
C HIS A 105 18.61 11.13 7.61
N SER A 106 19.91 10.93 7.82
CA SER A 106 20.95 11.91 7.49
C SER A 106 21.15 12.02 5.97
N LEU A 107 21.76 13.11 5.49
CA LEU A 107 22.03 13.24 4.05
C LEU A 107 23.04 12.19 3.55
N GLU A 108 23.96 11.78 4.41
CA GLU A 108 24.93 10.71 4.14
C GLU A 108 24.21 9.37 3.93
N GLU A 109 23.35 8.97 4.88
CA GLU A 109 22.55 7.75 4.76
C GLU A 109 21.66 7.75 3.51
N ILE A 110 21.05 8.90 3.18
CA ILE A 110 20.25 9.04 1.95
C ILE A 110 21.12 8.86 0.70
N GLY A 111 22.37 9.35 0.71
CA GLY A 111 23.31 9.15 -0.40
C GLY A 111 23.69 7.69 -0.59
N GLU A 112 23.85 6.94 0.50
CA GLU A 112 24.07 5.49 0.45
C GLU A 112 22.85 4.73 -0.06
N ILE A 113 21.64 5.11 0.37
CA ILE A 113 20.39 4.46 -0.01
C ILE A 113 20.05 4.72 -1.48
N LEU A 114 20.19 5.97 -1.93
CA LEU A 114 19.80 6.44 -3.26
C LEU A 114 20.93 6.38 -4.29
N GLU A 115 22.15 6.02 -3.89
CA GLU A 115 23.36 5.99 -4.73
C GLU A 115 23.57 7.30 -5.52
N THR A 116 23.44 8.43 -4.81
CA THR A 116 23.49 9.77 -5.42
C THR A 116 24.30 10.75 -4.57
N THR A 117 24.63 11.91 -5.14
CA THR A 117 25.48 12.89 -4.46
C THR A 117 24.66 13.73 -3.47
N GLU A 118 25.30 14.17 -2.39
CA GLU A 118 24.67 15.06 -1.41
C GLU A 118 24.08 16.33 -2.06
N THR A 119 24.75 16.85 -3.10
CA THR A 119 24.26 17.97 -3.90
C THR A 119 22.94 17.66 -4.61
N ALA A 120 22.82 16.46 -5.20
CA ALA A 120 21.58 16.02 -5.85
C ALA A 120 20.45 15.83 -4.83
N ILE A 121 20.77 15.30 -3.64
CA ILE A 121 19.83 15.13 -2.53
C ILE A 121 19.29 16.48 -2.07
N LYS A 122 20.17 17.45 -1.76
CA LYS A 122 19.77 18.79 -1.33
C LYS A 122 18.85 19.47 -2.36
N GLY A 123 19.21 19.41 -3.64
CA GLY A 123 18.38 19.96 -4.70
C GLY A 123 17.00 19.26 -4.81
N ALA A 124 16.96 17.93 -4.69
CA ALA A 124 15.70 17.17 -4.74
C ALA A 124 14.81 17.46 -3.52
N LEU A 125 15.40 17.54 -2.33
CA LEU A 125 14.72 17.86 -1.08
C LEU A 125 14.09 19.25 -1.14
N GLN A 126 14.86 20.25 -1.57
CA GLN A 126 14.40 21.62 -1.71
C GLN A 126 13.20 21.71 -2.68
N ARG A 127 13.30 21.09 -3.85
CA ARG A 127 12.20 21.08 -4.84
C ARG A 127 10.97 20.35 -4.32
N GLY A 128 11.17 19.22 -3.65
CA GLY A 128 10.09 18.45 -3.03
C GLY A 128 9.34 19.26 -1.98
N ARG A 129 10.06 19.85 -1.03
CA ARG A 129 9.50 20.74 0.00
C ARG A 129 8.79 21.95 -0.59
N ARG A 130 9.39 22.63 -1.57
CA ARG A 130 8.75 23.75 -2.27
C ARG A 130 7.45 23.34 -2.94
N SER A 131 7.39 22.15 -3.53
CA SER A 131 6.19 21.62 -4.18
C SER A 131 5.11 21.28 -3.16
N LEU A 132 5.48 20.64 -2.03
CA LEU A 132 4.54 20.37 -0.94
C LEU A 132 4.00 21.65 -0.31
N ARG A 133 4.83 22.69 -0.13
CA ARG A 133 4.39 24.01 0.35
C ARG A 133 3.32 24.61 -0.57
N LYS A 134 3.49 24.50 -1.89
CA LYS A 134 2.49 24.96 -2.86
C LYS A 134 1.19 24.15 -2.78
N LEU A 135 1.29 22.83 -2.59
CA LEU A 135 0.12 21.96 -2.46
C LEU A 135 -0.65 22.23 -1.17
N ALA A 136 0.05 22.43 -0.05
CA ALA A 136 -0.56 22.79 1.23
C ALA A 136 -1.28 24.14 1.20
N ALA A 137 -0.83 25.08 0.35
CA ALA A 137 -1.48 26.37 0.15
C ALA A 137 -2.67 26.32 -0.84
N ALA A 138 -2.84 25.23 -1.58
CA ALA A 138 -3.92 25.09 -2.56
C ALA A 138 -5.21 24.56 -1.91
N PRO A 139 -6.40 24.99 -2.34
CA PRO A 139 -7.66 24.39 -1.90
C PRO A 139 -7.66 22.90 -2.27
N ARG A 140 -7.84 22.02 -1.29
CA ARG A 140 -7.87 20.57 -1.49
C ARG A 140 -9.04 20.20 -2.41
N PRO A 141 -8.83 19.77 -3.66
CA PRO A 141 -9.93 19.25 -4.46
C PRO A 141 -10.45 17.99 -3.78
N ALA A 142 -11.77 17.83 -3.71
CA ALA A 142 -12.35 16.57 -3.26
C ALA A 142 -11.84 15.46 -4.16
N SER A 143 -11.17 14.46 -3.60
CA SER A 143 -10.79 13.25 -4.34
C SER A 143 -12.03 12.73 -5.06
N PRO A 144 -11.95 12.35 -6.35
CA PRO A 144 -13.06 11.71 -7.03
C PRO A 144 -13.49 10.52 -6.18
N ARG A 145 -14.74 10.55 -5.69
CA ARG A 145 -15.30 9.37 -5.03
C ARG A 145 -15.35 8.28 -6.10
N PRO A 146 -14.73 7.12 -5.89
CA PRO A 146 -14.85 6.02 -6.82
C PRO A 146 -16.34 5.72 -6.99
N SER A 147 -16.87 5.93 -8.19
CA SER A 147 -18.23 5.53 -8.52
C SER A 147 -18.22 4.02 -8.68
N LEU A 148 -18.58 3.32 -7.63
CA LEU A 148 -18.76 1.87 -7.59
C LEU A 148 -19.66 1.40 -8.74
N ASN A 149 -19.29 0.31 -9.40
CA ASN A 149 -20.24 -0.42 -10.22
C ASN A 149 -21.30 -1.03 -9.28
N ARG A 150 -22.57 -0.67 -9.47
CA ARG A 150 -23.70 -1.15 -8.65
C ARG A 150 -23.73 -2.69 -8.52
N GLN A 151 -23.20 -3.39 -9.52
CA GLN A 151 -23.11 -4.85 -9.52
C GLN A 151 -22.04 -5.40 -8.57
N GLU A 152 -20.87 -4.76 -8.48
CA GLU A 152 -19.78 -5.17 -7.58
C GLU A 152 -20.21 -5.02 -6.12
N MET A 153 -20.84 -3.89 -5.79
CA MET A 153 -21.35 -3.63 -4.45
C MET A 153 -22.41 -4.65 -4.01
N ARG A 154 -23.29 -5.09 -4.94
CA ARG A 154 -24.26 -6.16 -4.67
C ARG A 154 -23.57 -7.49 -4.36
N ARG A 155 -22.61 -7.90 -5.19
CA ARG A 155 -21.86 -9.15 -4.97
C ARG A 155 -21.11 -9.15 -3.65
N LEU A 156 -20.52 -8.01 -3.28
CA LEU A 156 -19.85 -7.86 -1.99
C LEU A 156 -20.84 -7.94 -0.82
N GLY A 157 -22.04 -7.38 -0.99
CA GLY A 157 -23.14 -7.55 -0.02
C GLY A 157 -23.61 -8.99 0.13
N ASP A 158 -23.79 -9.71 -0.98
CA ASP A 158 -24.16 -11.13 -0.95
C ASP A 158 -23.08 -11.97 -0.24
N TYR A 159 -21.81 -11.70 -0.52
CA TYR A 159 -20.67 -12.31 0.17
C TYR A 159 -20.71 -12.03 1.68
N VAL A 160 -20.82 -10.75 2.07
CA VAL A 160 -20.84 -10.33 3.48
C VAL A 160 -22.02 -10.95 4.23
N ALA A 161 -23.20 -10.99 3.60
CA ALA A 161 -24.39 -11.60 4.18
C ALA A 161 -24.21 -13.10 4.40
N ALA A 162 -23.71 -13.84 3.39
CA ALA A 162 -23.44 -15.27 3.52
C ALA A 162 -22.37 -15.56 4.59
N PHE A 163 -21.31 -14.75 4.64
CA PHE A 163 -20.23 -14.90 5.62
C PHE A 163 -20.76 -14.68 7.05
N ASN A 164 -21.46 -13.57 7.31
CA ASN A 164 -22.07 -13.29 8.62
C ASN A 164 -23.12 -14.34 9.03
N ALA A 165 -23.85 -14.91 8.06
CA ALA A 165 -24.78 -16.02 8.29
C ALA A 165 -24.09 -17.38 8.49
N ARG A 166 -22.76 -17.45 8.36
CA ARG A 166 -21.95 -18.69 8.37
C ARG A 166 -22.37 -19.69 7.29
N ASP A 167 -22.91 -19.20 6.18
CA ASP A 167 -23.25 -20.00 5.01
C ASP A 167 -22.01 -20.20 4.13
N PHE A 168 -21.07 -21.00 4.65
CA PHE A 168 -19.80 -21.26 3.97
C PHE A 168 -19.98 -22.11 2.70
N ASP A 169 -21.08 -22.85 2.57
CA ASP A 169 -21.37 -23.61 1.36
C ASP A 169 -21.81 -22.69 0.22
N ALA A 170 -22.63 -21.67 0.49
CA ALA A 170 -22.92 -20.62 -0.48
C ALA A 170 -21.64 -19.91 -0.94
N LEU A 171 -20.74 -19.57 0.00
CA LEU A 171 -19.45 -18.95 -0.33
C LEU A 171 -18.56 -19.83 -1.19
N ARG A 172 -18.47 -21.14 -0.88
CA ARG A 172 -17.75 -22.12 -1.73
C ARG A 172 -18.36 -22.22 -3.13
N GLY A 173 -19.68 -22.07 -3.25
CA GLY A 173 -20.39 -22.01 -4.53
C GLY A 173 -19.98 -20.83 -5.42
N LEU A 174 -19.55 -19.72 -4.82
CA LEU A 174 -19.12 -18.51 -5.53
C LEU A 174 -17.67 -18.56 -6.01
N LEU A 175 -16.84 -19.49 -5.52
CA LEU A 175 -15.44 -19.61 -5.91
C LEU A 175 -15.29 -20.06 -7.38
N ALA A 176 -14.40 -19.39 -8.11
CA ALA A 176 -13.85 -19.88 -9.36
C ALA A 176 -12.99 -21.13 -9.11
N ASP A 177 -12.78 -21.96 -10.15
CA ASP A 177 -12.04 -23.21 -10.00
C ASP A 177 -10.54 -22.94 -9.75
N ASP A 178 -10.02 -21.87 -10.34
CA ASP A 178 -8.65 -21.34 -10.28
C ASP A 178 -8.50 -20.15 -9.32
N VAL A 179 -9.41 -20.03 -8.36
CA VAL A 179 -9.39 -18.92 -7.38
C VAL A 179 -8.04 -18.83 -6.67
N LYS A 180 -7.52 -17.61 -6.55
CA LYS A 180 -6.29 -17.31 -5.82
C LYS A 180 -6.62 -16.88 -4.40
N LEU A 181 -6.06 -17.56 -3.43
CA LEU A 181 -6.17 -17.20 -2.02
C LEU A 181 -4.82 -16.69 -1.53
N GLU A 182 -4.82 -15.48 -1.00
CA GLU A 182 -3.69 -14.90 -0.30
C GLU A 182 -4.11 -14.49 1.13
N LEU A 183 -3.55 -15.19 2.11
CA LEU A 183 -3.47 -14.68 3.48
C LEU A 183 -2.15 -13.92 3.56
N VAL A 184 -2.22 -12.60 3.52
CA VAL A 184 -1.03 -11.73 3.40
C VAL A 184 -0.04 -12.07 4.51
N ASN A 185 1.25 -12.21 4.16
CA ASN A 185 2.35 -12.67 5.04
C ASN A 185 2.22 -14.06 5.67
N ARG A 186 1.24 -14.87 5.24
CA ARG A 186 1.00 -16.19 5.82
C ARG A 186 0.95 -17.31 4.82
N LEU A 187 0.18 -17.15 3.74
CA LEU A 187 -0.11 -18.22 2.79
C LEU A 187 -0.47 -17.66 1.43
N ARG A 188 0.02 -18.29 0.37
CA ARG A 188 -0.51 -18.16 -0.99
C ARG A 188 -0.89 -19.55 -1.49
N ALA A 189 -2.11 -19.68 -2.01
CA ALA A 189 -2.62 -20.91 -2.56
C ALA A 189 -3.50 -20.61 -3.79
N GLU A 190 -3.66 -21.60 -4.66
CA GLU A 190 -4.50 -21.52 -5.84
C GLU A 190 -5.40 -22.74 -5.89
N GLY A 191 -6.63 -22.53 -6.35
CA GLY A 191 -7.60 -23.58 -6.55
C GLY A 191 -8.70 -23.62 -5.48
N LYS A 192 -9.87 -24.04 -5.94
CA LYS A 192 -11.11 -24.09 -5.13
C LYS A 192 -11.02 -24.95 -3.88
N GLU A 193 -10.22 -26.02 -3.89
CA GLU A 193 -10.04 -26.91 -2.73
C GLU A 193 -9.40 -26.15 -1.55
N TYR A 194 -8.29 -25.44 -1.81
CA TYR A 194 -7.59 -24.66 -0.79
C TYR A 194 -8.43 -23.48 -0.30
N ALA A 195 -9.07 -22.74 -1.23
CA ALA A 195 -9.97 -21.64 -0.87
C ALA A 195 -11.24 -22.13 -0.16
N GLY A 196 -11.69 -23.36 -0.39
CA GLY A 196 -12.79 -23.97 0.36
C GLY A 196 -12.47 -24.23 1.83
N ASN A 197 -11.21 -24.59 2.11
CA ASN A 197 -10.70 -24.79 3.48
C ASN A 197 -10.50 -23.47 4.23
N TYR A 198 -10.28 -22.36 3.53
CA TYR A 198 -10.19 -21.02 4.13
C TYR A 198 -11.46 -20.68 4.94
N PHE A 199 -12.64 -20.86 4.35
CA PHE A 199 -13.91 -20.63 5.05
C PHE A 199 -14.12 -21.56 6.25
N GLY A 200 -13.61 -22.79 6.17
CA GLY A 200 -13.66 -23.74 7.28
C GLY A 200 -12.91 -23.24 8.52
N ARG A 201 -11.85 -22.45 8.37
CA ARG A 201 -11.15 -21.90 9.55
C ARG A 201 -11.99 -20.88 10.32
N TYR A 202 -12.94 -20.21 9.66
CA TYR A 202 -13.87 -19.29 10.31
C TYR A 202 -15.03 -20.00 11.02
N SER A 203 -15.23 -21.32 10.83
CA SER A 203 -16.24 -22.05 11.60
C SER A 203 -15.89 -22.14 13.08
N ASP A 204 -14.59 -22.23 13.37
CA ASP A 204 -14.04 -22.45 14.71
C ASP A 204 -13.84 -21.13 15.47
N GLU A 205 -13.90 -19.99 14.77
CA GLU A 205 -13.74 -18.64 15.33
C GLU A 205 -15.08 -17.87 15.39
N THR A 206 -15.30 -17.09 16.45
CA THR A 206 -16.53 -16.29 16.64
C THR A 206 -16.28 -14.79 16.76
N HIS A 207 -15.03 -14.33 16.60
CA HIS A 207 -14.63 -12.95 16.91
C HIS A 207 -14.55 -12.03 15.68
N TRP A 208 -15.43 -12.20 14.71
CA TRP A 208 -15.45 -11.38 13.50
C TRP A 208 -16.86 -10.92 13.14
N HIS A 209 -16.96 -9.73 12.57
CA HIS A 209 -18.16 -9.19 11.94
C HIS A 209 -17.74 -8.48 10.66
N PHE A 210 -18.39 -8.82 9.54
CA PHE A 210 -18.01 -8.35 8.22
C PHE A 210 -18.95 -7.21 7.81
N THR A 211 -18.39 -6.10 7.36
CA THR A 211 -19.12 -4.99 6.76
C THR A 211 -18.49 -4.58 5.42
N ILE A 212 -19.25 -3.87 4.59
CA ILE A 212 -18.71 -3.32 3.35
C ILE A 212 -18.12 -1.95 3.63
N GLY A 213 -17.00 -1.66 2.98
CA GLY A 213 -16.43 -0.32 2.96
C GLY A 213 -15.58 -0.07 1.73
N LEU A 214 -14.84 1.01 1.81
CA LEU A 214 -13.78 1.36 0.89
C LEU A 214 -12.45 1.33 1.62
N VAL A 215 -11.42 0.82 0.97
CA VAL A 215 -10.03 0.90 1.40
C VAL A 215 -9.24 1.52 0.24
N GLU A 216 -8.66 2.69 0.47
CA GLU A 216 -7.97 3.49 -0.56
C GLU A 216 -8.84 3.73 -1.81
N GLY A 217 -10.15 3.88 -1.61
CA GLY A 217 -11.15 4.05 -2.67
C GLY A 217 -11.51 2.75 -3.41
N ARG A 218 -11.01 1.59 -3.01
CA ARG A 218 -11.38 0.29 -3.59
C ARG A 218 -12.45 -0.39 -2.73
N PRO A 219 -13.45 -1.07 -3.33
CA PRO A 219 -14.39 -1.90 -2.57
C PRO A 219 -13.62 -2.90 -1.71
N ALA A 220 -13.95 -2.95 -0.43
CA ALA A 220 -13.31 -3.84 0.53
C ALA A 220 -14.33 -4.35 1.54
N ILE A 221 -14.00 -5.48 2.13
CA ILE A 221 -14.69 -6.00 3.31
C ILE A 221 -13.90 -5.51 4.51
N LEU A 222 -14.56 -4.80 5.41
CA LEU A 222 -14.00 -4.37 6.68
C LEU A 222 -14.38 -5.40 7.74
N VAL A 223 -13.40 -5.87 8.52
CA VAL A 223 -13.65 -6.87 9.56
C VAL A 223 -13.47 -6.24 10.94
N THR A 224 -14.56 -6.21 11.70
CA THR A 224 -14.61 -5.69 13.08
C THR A 224 -14.82 -6.82 14.08
N SER A 225 -14.73 -6.51 15.37
CA SER A 225 -15.12 -7.45 16.42
C SER A 225 -16.65 -7.50 16.55
N PRO A 226 -17.25 -8.66 16.90
CA PRO A 226 -18.71 -8.82 16.99
C PRO A 226 -19.34 -7.96 18.09
N ASP A 227 -18.59 -7.65 19.15
CA ASP A 227 -19.01 -6.76 20.23
C ASP A 227 -19.02 -5.28 19.82
N ARG A 228 -18.31 -4.94 18.74
CA ARG A 228 -18.20 -3.58 18.18
C ARG A 228 -18.33 -3.63 16.66
N PRO A 229 -19.50 -4.01 16.11
CA PRO A 229 -19.69 -4.20 14.67
C PRO A 229 -19.47 -2.90 13.88
N HIS A 230 -19.71 -1.75 14.50
CA HIS A 230 -19.47 -0.41 13.96
C HIS A 230 -18.20 0.26 14.53
N GLY A 231 -17.35 -0.50 15.23
CA GLY A 231 -16.06 -0.02 15.71
C GLY A 231 -15.02 0.09 14.57
N PRO A 232 -13.80 0.53 14.88
CA PRO A 232 -12.73 0.53 13.90
C PRO A 232 -12.44 -0.91 13.43
N PRO A 233 -12.29 -1.14 12.11
CA PRO A 233 -11.91 -2.44 11.59
C PRO A 233 -10.51 -2.85 12.07
N ARG A 234 -10.34 -4.14 12.31
CA ARG A 234 -9.07 -4.77 12.70
C ARG A 234 -8.20 -5.07 11.49
N TYR A 235 -8.83 -5.43 10.38
CA TYR A 235 -8.21 -5.70 9.09
C TYR A 235 -9.28 -5.59 8.00
N PHE A 236 -8.87 -5.77 6.75
CA PHE A 236 -9.78 -5.80 5.61
C PHE A 236 -9.47 -6.98 4.68
N ILE A 237 -10.42 -7.28 3.80
CA ILE A 237 -10.31 -8.31 2.77
C ILE A 237 -10.68 -7.68 1.43
N LEU A 238 -9.89 -7.96 0.41
CA LEU A 238 -10.18 -7.61 -0.97
C LEU A 238 -10.64 -8.85 -1.73
N ILE A 239 -11.70 -8.69 -2.54
CA ILE A 239 -12.28 -9.76 -3.34
C ILE A 239 -12.24 -9.35 -4.81
N ASP A 240 -11.55 -10.15 -5.61
CA ASP A 240 -11.53 -9.99 -7.05
C ASP A 240 -12.60 -10.88 -7.68
N TRP A 241 -13.42 -10.28 -8.53
CA TRP A 241 -14.51 -10.95 -9.22
C TRP A 241 -14.21 -11.08 -10.70
N GLU A 242 -14.38 -12.28 -11.24
CA GLU A 242 -14.30 -12.55 -12.69
C GLU A 242 -15.50 -13.39 -13.11
N ASN A 243 -16.19 -12.97 -14.18
CA ASN A 243 -17.35 -13.70 -14.72
C ASN A 243 -18.44 -14.05 -13.67
N GLY A 244 -18.58 -13.24 -12.62
CA GLY A 244 -19.56 -13.46 -11.53
C GLY A 244 -19.13 -14.45 -10.46
N ARG A 245 -17.90 -14.98 -10.53
CA ARG A 245 -17.27 -15.81 -9.50
C ARG A 245 -16.13 -15.07 -8.81
N ILE A 246 -15.76 -15.54 -7.64
CA ILE A 246 -14.61 -15.05 -6.89
C ILE A 246 -13.36 -15.65 -7.51
N ALA A 247 -12.57 -14.82 -8.17
CA ALA A 247 -11.29 -15.18 -8.78
C ALA A 247 -10.10 -14.94 -7.83
N GLY A 248 -10.26 -14.04 -6.87
CA GLY A 248 -9.22 -13.73 -5.89
C GLY A 248 -9.79 -13.37 -4.52
N ILE A 249 -9.14 -13.85 -3.47
CA ILE A 249 -9.36 -13.45 -2.08
C ILE A 249 -8.01 -13.03 -1.51
N ARG A 250 -7.92 -11.79 -1.06
CA ARG A 250 -6.72 -11.24 -0.44
C ARG A 250 -7.05 -10.70 0.94
N ASP A 251 -6.60 -11.42 1.96
CA ASP A 251 -6.98 -11.24 3.35
C ASP A 251 -5.80 -10.72 4.18
N PHE A 252 -6.01 -9.58 4.84
CA PHE A 252 -5.00 -8.87 5.63
C PHE A 252 -5.03 -9.22 7.12
N LEU A 253 -5.70 -10.31 7.53
CA LEU A 253 -5.75 -10.77 8.93
C LEU A 253 -4.37 -10.87 9.61
N PHE A 254 -3.32 -11.28 8.89
CA PHE A 254 -1.95 -11.41 9.41
C PHE A 254 -1.03 -10.23 9.04
N ALA A 255 -1.61 -9.15 8.53
CA ALA A 255 -0.92 -7.92 8.19
C ALA A 255 -1.71 -6.71 8.73
N ASP A 256 -2.32 -6.83 9.90
CA ASP A 256 -3.20 -5.81 10.51
C ASP A 256 -2.50 -4.47 10.76
N TYR A 257 -1.18 -4.43 10.91
CA TYR A 257 -0.37 -3.20 10.97
C TYR A 257 -0.59 -2.26 9.78
N VAL A 258 -1.08 -2.76 8.63
CA VAL A 258 -1.45 -1.91 7.49
C VAL A 258 -2.55 -0.91 7.83
N MET A 259 -3.36 -1.22 8.86
CA MET A 259 -4.47 -0.37 9.29
C MET A 259 -4.02 1.00 9.83
N ASP A 260 -2.78 1.11 10.32
CA ASP A 260 -2.24 2.36 10.89
C ASP A 260 -2.09 3.47 9.84
N GLY A 261 -1.95 3.11 8.56
CA GLY A 261 -1.70 4.04 7.46
C GLY A 261 -2.76 4.04 6.36
N VAL A 262 -3.81 3.22 6.49
CA VAL A 262 -4.79 3.01 5.43
C VAL A 262 -5.97 3.97 5.55
N ASP A 263 -6.35 4.61 4.44
CA ASP A 263 -7.59 5.38 4.35
C ASP A 263 -8.76 4.44 4.10
N TYR A 264 -9.75 4.42 4.98
CA TYR A 264 -10.96 3.59 4.83
C TYR A 264 -12.25 4.35 5.14
N VAL A 265 -13.33 3.96 4.46
CA VAL A 265 -14.66 4.53 4.64
C VAL A 265 -15.68 3.40 4.80
N PRO A 266 -16.36 3.26 5.96
CA PRO A 266 -17.46 2.30 6.11
C PRO A 266 -18.65 2.72 5.25
N SER A 267 -19.38 1.74 4.69
CA SER A 267 -20.61 1.97 3.91
C SER A 267 -21.85 2.13 4.78
#